data_AF-A0A087SCZ2-F1
#
_entry.id   AF-A0A087SCZ2-F1
#
_cell.length_a   1.000
_cell.length_b   1.000
_cell.length_c   1.000
_cell.angle_alpha   90.00
_cell.angle_beta   90.00
_cell.angle_gamma   90.00
#
_symmetry.space_group_name_H-M   'P 1'
#
loop_
_entity.id
_entity.type
_entity.pdbx_description
1 polymer ?
#
loop_
_entity_poly.entity_id
_entity_poly.type
_entity_poly.pdbx_seq_one_letter_code
_entity_poly.pdbx_strand_id
1 'polypeptide(L)'
;MAVLAVALLAAPVGAVKAITDWEDAFITHYGGSQDGMDPSSPSFGTSEGACGYGSISKDAYPYFSVAAFSPSNHYYQSDALKACGQCFQIQCEEGRNGKTGVCKTDAQGEPLSILVMISDVCPECEANHIDVQSLAFGKLADQGLGNIDVRYRRVECAVPENMKVSVMNYDGAGQWLRLSIDDTGGYAAVKSVSVKSSSSSSWTTMSNTWGAVWEDGSAPQPPLDFQIECADGQVVSADSVVKQNGGISGGVGGAISFSTSVQFAITDPAASARKDWGQCSQSWLTSGSYCQATCGSCGSSASGSSPASSSSPSTSGSSDCQDTPPSGGSTCEQQLQWGACSQGWMTSGNYCAATCGRCGSGASTSPAQVSSYSGPAGRRLLRA
;
A
#
# COMPACT_ATOMS: atom_id res chain seq x y z
N MET A 1 -28.88 -23.18 -44.71
CA MET A 1 -27.71 -23.20 -43.80
C MET A 1 -28.04 -22.30 -42.63
N ALA A 2 -28.38 -22.88 -41.47
CA ALA A 2 -28.65 -22.11 -40.25
C ALA A 2 -27.34 -21.90 -39.51
N VAL A 3 -26.93 -20.64 -39.34
CA VAL A 3 -25.74 -20.27 -38.58
C VAL A 3 -26.10 -20.35 -37.10
N LEU A 4 -25.54 -21.33 -36.39
CA LEU A 4 -25.67 -21.49 -34.96
C LEU A 4 -24.80 -20.42 -34.29
N ALA A 5 -25.41 -19.36 -33.77
CA ALA A 5 -24.72 -18.40 -32.93
C ALA A 5 -24.44 -19.04 -31.56
N VAL A 6 -23.19 -19.47 -31.34
CA VAL A 6 -22.72 -19.88 -30.02
C VAL A 6 -22.56 -18.60 -29.20
N ALA A 7 -23.50 -18.35 -28.30
CA ALA A 7 -23.35 -17.35 -27.27
C ALA A 7 -22.19 -17.77 -26.37
N LEU A 8 -21.06 -17.06 -26.43
CA LEU A 8 -20.02 -17.14 -25.42
C LEU A 8 -20.62 -16.64 -24.11
N LEU A 9 -20.97 -17.57 -23.22
CA LEU A 9 -21.20 -17.26 -21.82
C LEU A 9 -19.89 -16.70 -21.26
N ALA A 10 -19.90 -15.42 -20.88
CA ALA A 10 -18.84 -14.84 -20.07
C ALA A 10 -18.68 -15.72 -18.83
N ALA A 11 -17.45 -16.19 -18.59
CA ALA A 11 -17.13 -16.90 -17.36
C ALA A 11 -17.51 -16.00 -16.15
N PRO A 12 -18.02 -16.57 -15.05
CA PRO A 12 -18.24 -15.79 -13.85
C PRO A 12 -16.92 -15.13 -13.45
N VAL A 13 -16.96 -13.80 -13.28
CA VAL A 13 -15.92 -13.02 -12.60
C VAL A 13 -15.51 -13.81 -11.35
N GLY A 14 -14.22 -14.05 -11.16
CA GLY A 14 -13.73 -14.80 -10.01
C GLY A 14 -14.32 -14.19 -8.74
N ALA A 15 -14.82 -15.00 -7.83
CA ALA A 15 -15.39 -14.47 -6.61
C ALA A 15 -14.26 -13.83 -5.80
N VAL A 16 -14.34 -12.52 -5.57
CA VAL A 16 -13.67 -11.84 -4.44
C VAL A 16 -13.83 -12.74 -3.22
N LYS A 17 -12.73 -13.11 -2.56
CA LYS A 17 -12.85 -14.00 -1.40
C LYS A 17 -13.71 -13.30 -0.33
N ALA A 18 -14.87 -13.92 -0.05
CA ALA A 18 -15.95 -13.30 0.71
C ALA A 18 -15.51 -12.89 2.12
N ILE A 19 -16.04 -11.75 2.59
CA ILE A 19 -16.04 -11.37 4.01
C ILE A 19 -16.62 -12.54 4.81
N THR A 20 -15.95 -12.90 5.89
CA THR A 20 -16.38 -14.01 6.75
C THR A 20 -17.12 -13.51 7.98
N ASP A 21 -17.83 -14.42 8.63
CA ASP A 21 -18.40 -14.18 9.96
C ASP A 21 -17.28 -14.06 11.01
N TRP A 22 -17.63 -13.53 12.18
CA TRP A 22 -16.69 -13.40 13.30
C TRP A 22 -16.31 -14.76 13.89
N GLU A 23 -15.03 -14.90 14.18
CA GLU A 23 -14.44 -16.06 14.85
C GLU A 23 -13.65 -15.66 16.07
N ASP A 24 -13.52 -16.60 17.00
CA ASP A 24 -12.80 -16.41 18.26
C ASP A 24 -11.31 -16.66 18.08
N ALA A 25 -10.49 -15.75 18.61
CA ALA A 25 -9.05 -15.87 18.66
C ALA A 25 -8.48 -15.20 19.92
N PHE A 26 -7.18 -15.34 20.12
CA PHE A 26 -6.40 -14.44 20.97
C PHE A 26 -5.21 -13.92 20.19
N ILE A 27 -4.72 -12.74 20.58
CA ILE A 27 -3.52 -12.16 19.97
C ILE A 27 -2.39 -12.01 20.97
N THR A 28 -1.16 -12.25 20.51
CA THR A 28 0.06 -11.73 21.11
C THR A 28 0.64 -10.65 20.21
N HIS A 29 1.84 -10.17 20.52
CA HIS A 29 2.54 -9.28 19.61
C HIS A 29 4.03 -9.55 19.51
N TYR A 30 4.63 -9.03 18.45
CA TYR A 30 6.07 -9.05 18.18
C TYR A 30 6.62 -7.66 17.86
N GLY A 31 7.94 -7.53 17.91
CA GLY A 31 8.66 -6.30 17.61
C GLY A 31 8.56 -5.27 18.74
N GLY A 32 8.16 -5.69 19.93
CA GLY A 32 7.92 -4.83 21.08
C GLY A 32 9.01 -4.88 22.13
N SER A 33 8.74 -4.26 23.28
CA SER A 33 9.64 -4.31 24.42
C SER A 33 9.86 -5.72 24.98
N GLN A 34 8.90 -6.65 24.82
CA GLN A 34 9.12 -8.05 25.22
C GLN A 34 10.24 -8.72 24.43
N ASP A 35 10.52 -8.24 23.21
CA ASP A 35 11.57 -8.76 22.34
C ASP A 35 12.88 -7.95 22.47
N GLY A 36 12.90 -6.93 23.35
CA GLY A 36 14.01 -5.99 23.47
C GLY A 36 14.14 -5.07 22.24
N MET A 37 13.06 -4.85 21.50
CA MET A 37 13.04 -4.07 20.26
C MET A 37 12.28 -2.75 20.42
N ASP A 38 12.60 -1.78 19.55
CA ASP A 38 11.80 -0.56 19.39
C ASP A 38 10.59 -0.88 18.50
N PRO A 39 9.35 -0.78 19.00
CA PRO A 39 8.14 -1.05 18.22
C PRO A 39 7.92 -0.11 17.03
N SER A 40 8.68 0.99 16.95
CA SER A 40 8.67 1.92 15.82
C SER A 40 9.67 1.56 14.72
N SER A 41 10.51 0.55 14.93
CA SER A 41 11.50 0.07 13.97
C SER A 41 11.03 -1.22 13.29
N PRO A 42 11.29 -1.44 11.98
CA PRO A 42 10.96 -2.70 11.33
C PRO A 42 11.66 -3.90 12.00
N SER A 43 10.90 -4.96 12.23
CA SER A 43 11.35 -6.23 12.83
C SER A 43 10.51 -7.40 12.36
N PHE A 44 11.09 -8.61 12.30
CA PHE A 44 10.38 -9.86 11.97
C PHE A 44 9.47 -9.70 10.73
N GLY A 45 8.16 -9.85 10.91
CA GLY A 45 7.14 -9.71 9.87
C GLY A 45 7.03 -8.34 9.20
N THR A 46 7.71 -7.32 9.73
CA THR A 46 7.85 -6.00 9.10
C THR A 46 9.23 -5.74 8.50
N SER A 47 10.25 -6.58 8.73
CA SER A 47 11.57 -6.46 8.11
C SER A 47 11.83 -7.51 7.02
N GLU A 48 11.53 -8.77 7.32
CA GLU A 48 11.79 -9.94 6.46
C GLU A 48 10.66 -10.98 6.64
N GLY A 49 9.41 -10.52 6.61
CA GLY A 49 8.26 -11.39 6.81
C GLY A 49 8.11 -12.47 5.75
N ALA A 50 7.47 -13.57 6.14
CA ALA A 50 7.34 -14.76 5.32
C ALA A 50 6.49 -14.59 4.05
N CYS A 51 5.89 -13.42 3.85
CA CYS A 51 5.15 -13.10 2.64
C CYS A 51 6.00 -12.40 1.58
N GLY A 52 7.28 -12.12 1.83
CA GLY A 52 8.19 -11.60 0.80
C GLY A 52 8.02 -10.13 0.45
N TYR A 53 7.26 -9.36 1.24
CA TYR A 53 7.11 -7.90 1.08
C TYR A 53 8.38 -7.11 1.42
N GLY A 54 9.40 -7.76 1.97
CA GLY A 54 10.61 -7.12 2.48
C GLY A 54 10.30 -6.19 3.65
N SER A 55 11.08 -5.11 3.76
CA SER A 55 10.92 -4.13 4.84
C SER A 55 9.68 -3.27 4.59
N ILE A 56 8.69 -3.44 5.44
CA ILE A 56 7.48 -2.63 5.49
C ILE A 56 7.82 -1.34 6.22
N SER A 57 7.21 -0.21 5.81
CA SER A 57 7.34 1.06 6.51
C SER A 57 6.16 1.31 7.44
N LYS A 58 6.39 1.97 8.58
CA LYS A 58 5.30 2.46 9.45
C LYS A 58 4.56 3.66 8.85
N ASP A 59 5.20 4.36 7.90
CA ASP A 59 4.72 5.61 7.31
C ASP A 59 4.05 5.40 5.95
N ALA A 60 4.01 4.17 5.45
CA ALA A 60 3.30 3.76 4.24
C ALA A 60 2.42 2.56 4.55
N TYR A 61 1.40 2.31 3.73
CA TYR A 61 0.57 1.10 3.88
C TYR A 61 1.44 -0.16 3.97
N PRO A 62 1.11 -1.13 4.84
CA PRO A 62 -0.02 -1.20 5.79
C PRO A 62 0.20 -0.49 7.15
N TYR A 63 1.16 0.43 7.29
CA TYR A 63 1.41 1.25 8.49
C TYR A 63 1.72 0.43 9.75
N PHE A 64 2.53 -0.62 9.59
CA PHE A 64 2.78 -1.65 10.63
C PHE A 64 1.50 -2.35 11.14
N SER A 65 0.36 -2.16 10.48
CA SER A 65 -0.87 -2.87 10.80
C SER A 65 -0.83 -4.23 10.11
N VAL A 66 0.02 -5.11 10.64
CA VAL A 66 0.29 -6.43 10.08
C VAL A 66 0.22 -7.53 11.14
N ALA A 67 0.04 -8.76 10.68
CA ALA A 67 -0.06 -9.94 11.52
C ALA A 67 0.57 -11.17 10.86
N ALA A 68 0.77 -12.19 11.68
CA ALA A 68 1.25 -13.50 11.31
C ALA A 68 0.22 -14.57 11.70
N PHE A 69 -0.01 -15.52 10.81
CA PHE A 69 -0.85 -16.68 11.10
C PHE A 69 -0.03 -17.94 11.35
N SER A 70 -0.58 -18.83 12.17
CA SER A 70 -0.07 -20.19 12.32
C SER A 70 -0.25 -20.99 11.03
N PRO A 71 0.69 -21.91 10.70
CA PRO A 71 0.49 -22.92 9.65
C PRO A 71 -0.75 -23.80 9.87
N SER A 72 -1.25 -23.88 11.11
CA SER A 72 -2.46 -24.62 11.48
C SER A 72 -3.75 -23.81 11.34
N ASN A 73 -3.68 -22.50 11.12
CA ASN A 73 -4.86 -21.66 10.90
C ASN A 73 -5.52 -22.01 9.56
N HIS A 74 -6.86 -22.06 9.52
CA HIS A 74 -7.57 -22.52 8.34
C HIS A 74 -7.48 -21.52 7.17
N TYR A 75 -7.34 -20.21 7.41
CA TYR A 75 -7.10 -19.23 6.35
C TYR A 75 -5.74 -19.47 5.68
N TYR A 76 -4.70 -19.76 6.48
CA TYR A 76 -3.37 -20.13 5.98
C TYR A 76 -3.42 -21.38 5.09
N GLN A 77 -4.27 -22.35 5.42
CA GLN A 77 -4.41 -23.60 4.65
C GLN A 77 -5.31 -23.46 3.42
N SER A 78 -6.20 -22.47 3.40
CA SER A 78 -7.25 -22.32 2.38
C SER A 78 -6.76 -21.89 0.99
N ASP A 79 -5.54 -21.36 0.88
CA ASP A 79 -5.00 -20.89 -0.40
C ASP A 79 -3.51 -21.16 -0.58
N ALA A 80 -3.09 -21.04 -1.84
CA ALA A 80 -1.71 -21.25 -2.26
C ALA A 80 -0.75 -20.22 -1.67
N LEU A 81 -1.22 -19.00 -1.41
CA LEU A 81 -0.41 -17.89 -0.88
C LEU A 81 -0.39 -17.84 0.65
N LYS A 82 -0.93 -18.84 1.33
CA LYS A 82 -0.85 -18.99 2.78
C LYS A 82 -1.36 -17.77 3.55
N ALA A 83 -2.46 -17.21 3.06
CA ALA A 83 -3.07 -15.97 3.56
C ALA A 83 -2.27 -14.67 3.35
N CYS A 84 -1.07 -14.71 2.75
CA CYS A 84 -0.30 -13.50 2.47
C CYS A 84 -1.11 -12.44 1.71
N GLY A 85 -1.06 -11.20 2.22
CA GLY A 85 -1.77 -10.05 1.64
C GLY A 85 -3.28 -10.04 1.90
N GLN A 86 -3.81 -11.02 2.64
CA GLN A 86 -5.21 -10.97 3.07
C GLN A 86 -5.35 -10.08 4.29
N CYS A 87 -6.50 -9.42 4.40
CA CYS A 87 -6.79 -8.52 5.50
C CYS A 87 -7.84 -9.06 6.45
N PHE A 88 -7.67 -8.73 7.72
CA PHE A 88 -8.53 -9.15 8.80
C PHE A 88 -8.88 -7.96 9.66
N GLN A 89 -10.15 -7.88 10.04
CA GLN A 89 -10.58 -7.02 11.13
C GLN A 89 -10.43 -7.80 12.43
N ILE A 90 -9.72 -7.22 13.39
CA ILE A 90 -9.54 -7.78 14.73
C ILE A 90 -10.16 -6.82 15.72
N GLN A 91 -11.12 -7.29 16.52
CA GLN A 91 -11.76 -6.51 17.58
C GLN A 91 -11.45 -7.13 18.93
N CYS A 92 -11.06 -6.30 19.90
CA CYS A 92 -10.83 -6.76 21.26
C CYS A 92 -12.12 -7.30 21.88
N GLU A 93 -12.02 -8.39 22.64
CA GLU A 93 -13.15 -8.96 23.37
C GLU A 93 -12.88 -9.05 24.87
N GLU A 94 -13.85 -8.57 25.66
CA GLU A 94 -13.81 -8.61 27.11
C GLU A 94 -14.36 -9.94 27.66
N GLY A 95 -13.78 -10.44 28.75
CA GLY A 95 -14.38 -11.46 29.61
C GLY A 95 -14.25 -12.91 29.13
N ARG A 96 -13.77 -13.18 27.91
CA ARG A 96 -13.67 -14.56 27.37
C ARG A 96 -12.79 -15.47 28.24
N ASN A 97 -11.62 -14.99 28.67
CA ASN A 97 -10.74 -15.69 29.62
C ASN A 97 -10.67 -15.03 31.00
N GLY A 98 -11.75 -14.37 31.43
CA GLY A 98 -11.82 -13.69 32.73
C GLY A 98 -10.98 -12.41 32.84
N LYS A 99 -10.29 -12.00 31.76
CA LYS A 99 -9.71 -10.67 31.63
C LYS A 99 -10.82 -9.66 31.38
N THR A 100 -10.91 -8.64 32.23
CA THR A 100 -11.91 -7.57 32.11
C THR A 100 -11.22 -6.21 32.21
N GLY A 101 -11.73 -5.23 31.45
CA GLY A 101 -11.17 -3.87 31.40
C GLY A 101 -9.82 -3.80 30.70
N VAL A 102 -9.56 -4.71 29.76
CA VAL A 102 -8.31 -4.78 28.99
C VAL A 102 -8.43 -4.10 27.63
N CYS A 103 -9.64 -4.07 27.08
CA CYS A 103 -9.91 -3.47 25.79
C CYS A 103 -9.95 -1.96 25.90
N LYS A 104 -9.19 -1.29 25.04
CA LYS A 104 -9.40 0.11 24.74
C LYS A 104 -10.75 0.25 24.05
N THR A 105 -11.48 1.30 24.41
CA THR A 105 -12.81 1.58 23.89
C THR A 105 -12.85 2.93 23.18
N ASP A 106 -13.83 3.10 22.30
CA ASP A 106 -14.14 4.39 21.71
C ASP A 106 -14.88 5.31 22.70
N ALA A 107 -15.30 6.48 22.22
CA ALA A 107 -16.03 7.46 23.03
C ALA A 107 -17.43 6.97 23.46
N GLN A 108 -17.96 5.92 22.83
CA GLN A 108 -19.25 5.30 23.14
C GLN A 108 -19.08 4.13 24.12
N GLY A 109 -17.85 3.73 24.44
CA GLY A 109 -17.55 2.60 25.32
C GLY A 109 -17.46 1.25 24.59
N GLU A 110 -17.47 1.26 23.25
CA GLU A 110 -17.39 0.03 22.47
C GLU A 110 -15.92 -0.40 22.25
N PRO A 111 -15.60 -1.70 22.30
CA PRO A 111 -14.24 -2.19 22.08
C PRO A 111 -13.70 -1.80 20.70
N LEU A 112 -12.48 -1.26 20.68
CA LEU A 112 -11.81 -0.87 19.44
C LEU A 112 -11.52 -2.08 18.54
N SER A 113 -11.40 -1.78 17.24
CA SER A 113 -10.94 -2.75 16.23
C SER A 113 -9.79 -2.19 15.40
N ILE A 114 -8.95 -3.07 14.89
CA ILE A 114 -7.87 -2.79 13.95
C ILE A 114 -8.07 -3.58 12.67
N LEU A 115 -7.49 -3.07 11.57
CA LEU A 115 -7.32 -3.81 10.34
C LEU A 115 -5.87 -4.26 10.25
N VAL A 116 -5.62 -5.53 9.96
CA VAL A 116 -4.27 -6.06 9.76
C VAL A 116 -4.17 -6.77 8.43
N MET A 117 -3.00 -6.69 7.80
CA MET A 117 -2.63 -7.50 6.64
C MET A 117 -1.70 -8.65 7.08
N ILE A 118 -1.90 -9.86 6.56
CA ILE A 118 -0.97 -10.96 6.83
C ILE A 118 0.32 -10.73 6.05
N SER A 119 1.42 -10.54 6.77
CA SER A 119 2.77 -10.31 6.20
C SER A 119 3.78 -11.39 6.57
N ASP A 120 3.42 -12.29 7.49
CA ASP A 120 4.34 -13.29 8.02
C ASP A 120 3.61 -14.57 8.49
N VAL A 121 4.38 -15.54 8.95
CA VAL A 121 3.93 -16.79 9.55
C VAL A 121 4.43 -16.85 11.00
N CYS A 122 3.60 -17.42 11.89
CA CYS A 122 3.99 -17.72 13.27
C CYS A 122 3.99 -19.24 13.47
N PRO A 123 5.10 -19.95 13.22
CA PRO A 123 5.16 -21.42 13.30
C PRO A 123 4.85 -21.99 14.69
N GLU A 124 5.14 -21.24 15.75
CA GLU A 124 4.92 -21.59 17.15
C GLU A 124 3.50 -21.33 17.64
N CYS A 125 2.72 -20.53 16.90
CA CYS A 125 1.35 -20.18 17.26
C CYS A 125 0.38 -21.35 17.04
N GLU A 126 -0.65 -21.42 17.88
CA GLU A 126 -1.80 -22.31 17.69
C GLU A 126 -2.76 -21.79 16.59
N ALA A 127 -3.74 -22.59 16.18
CA ALA A 127 -4.61 -22.27 15.04
C ALA A 127 -5.44 -20.98 15.24
N ASN A 128 -5.85 -20.67 16.47
CA ASN A 128 -6.61 -19.48 16.86
C ASN A 128 -5.75 -18.39 17.51
N HIS A 129 -4.43 -18.49 17.38
CA HIS A 129 -3.45 -17.53 17.86
C HIS A 129 -2.95 -16.69 16.69
N ILE A 130 -3.17 -15.38 16.76
CA ILE A 130 -2.70 -14.41 15.77
C ILE A 130 -1.62 -13.55 16.39
N ASP A 131 -0.43 -13.51 15.80
CA ASP A 131 0.66 -12.68 16.31
C ASP A 131 0.73 -11.36 15.53
N VAL A 132 0.44 -10.24 16.18
CA VAL A 132 0.35 -8.93 15.51
C VAL A 132 1.58 -8.07 15.78
N GLN A 133 1.85 -7.07 14.95
CA GLN A 133 2.90 -6.11 15.26
C GLN A 133 2.56 -5.31 16.55
N SER A 134 3.56 -5.00 17.36
CA SER A 134 3.39 -4.41 18.69
C SER A 134 2.61 -3.08 18.74
N LEU A 135 2.80 -2.16 17.79
CA LEU A 135 1.99 -0.94 17.69
C LEU A 135 0.54 -1.23 17.29
N ALA A 136 0.30 -2.25 16.46
CA ALA A 136 -1.04 -2.69 16.13
C ALA A 136 -1.77 -3.25 17.37
N PHE A 137 -1.10 -4.08 18.17
CA PHE A 137 -1.60 -4.53 19.47
C PHE A 137 -1.91 -3.35 20.40
N GLY A 138 -0.99 -2.38 20.45
CA GLY A 138 -1.12 -1.18 21.27
C GLY A 138 -2.34 -0.31 20.94
N LYS A 139 -2.98 -0.49 19.78
CA LYS A 139 -4.26 0.17 19.47
C LYS A 139 -5.45 -0.49 20.19
N LEU A 140 -5.36 -1.78 20.53
CA LEU A 140 -6.44 -2.54 21.16
C LEU A 140 -6.31 -2.61 22.68
N ALA A 141 -5.09 -2.74 23.21
CA ALA A 141 -4.87 -2.91 24.65
C ALA A 141 -3.49 -2.40 25.10
N ASP A 142 -3.20 -2.51 26.40
CA ASP A 142 -1.85 -2.28 26.94
C ASP A 142 -0.92 -3.43 26.56
N GLN A 143 0.19 -3.12 25.87
CA GLN A 143 1.19 -4.08 25.40
C GLN A 143 1.79 -4.93 26.53
N GLY A 144 1.84 -4.43 27.77
CA GLY A 144 2.32 -5.14 28.96
C GLY A 144 1.43 -6.32 29.38
N LEU A 145 0.22 -6.45 28.84
CA LEU A 145 -0.64 -7.62 29.07
C LEU A 145 -0.14 -8.88 28.37
N GLY A 146 0.71 -8.74 27.34
CA GLY A 146 1.27 -9.82 26.54
C GLY A 146 0.28 -10.47 25.56
N ASN A 147 -0.94 -10.78 26.01
CA ASN A 147 -2.03 -11.26 25.16
C ASN A 147 -3.41 -10.77 25.60
N ILE A 148 -4.33 -10.74 24.65
CA ILE A 148 -5.76 -10.42 24.86
C ILE A 148 -6.64 -11.32 23.99
N ASP A 149 -7.87 -11.51 24.42
CA ASP A 149 -8.90 -12.19 23.62
C ASP A 149 -9.46 -11.23 22.58
N VAL A 150 -9.75 -11.77 21.40
CA VAL A 150 -10.28 -11.00 20.28
C VAL A 150 -11.30 -11.83 19.52
N ARG A 151 -12.16 -11.15 18.78
CA ARG A 151 -12.79 -11.76 17.62
C ARG A 151 -12.15 -11.23 16.35
N TYR A 152 -12.04 -12.06 15.33
CA TYR A 152 -11.49 -11.67 14.04
C TYR A 152 -12.36 -12.17 12.90
N ARG A 153 -12.29 -11.48 11.78
CA ARG A 153 -12.92 -11.93 10.53
C ARG A 153 -12.11 -11.44 9.35
N ARG A 154 -12.21 -12.16 8.25
CA ARG A 154 -11.63 -11.74 6.99
C ARG A 154 -12.43 -10.56 6.44
N VAL A 155 -11.73 -9.54 5.98
CA VAL A 155 -12.29 -8.36 5.32
C VAL A 155 -11.47 -8.01 4.08
N GLU A 156 -11.97 -7.08 3.28
CA GLU A 156 -11.18 -6.50 2.21
C GLU A 156 -10.11 -5.55 2.77
N CYS A 157 -8.96 -5.49 2.12
CA CYS A 157 -7.91 -4.54 2.48
C CYS A 157 -8.29 -3.11 2.10
N ALA A 158 -8.12 -2.19 3.03
CA ALA A 158 -8.25 -0.76 2.83
C ALA A 158 -6.93 -0.15 2.30
N VAL A 159 -6.52 -0.49 1.08
CA VAL A 159 -5.32 0.16 0.49
C VAL A 159 -5.66 1.60 0.08
N PRO A 160 -4.81 2.59 0.42
CA PRO A 160 -5.02 3.97 -0.01
C PRO A 160 -4.61 4.19 -1.47
N GLU A 161 -3.75 3.34 -2.01
CA GLU A 161 -3.09 3.49 -3.31
C GLU A 161 -3.35 2.29 -4.22
N ASN A 162 -3.02 2.43 -5.50
CA ASN A 162 -3.13 1.36 -6.49
C ASN A 162 -2.11 0.25 -6.19
N MET A 163 -2.37 -0.96 -6.71
CA MET A 163 -1.41 -2.06 -6.62
C MET A 163 -0.03 -1.63 -7.12
N LYS A 164 1.00 -1.99 -6.35
CA LYS A 164 2.38 -1.68 -6.62
C LYS A 164 3.12 -2.95 -7.01
N VAL A 165 3.81 -2.92 -8.13
CA VAL A 165 4.65 -4.04 -8.56
C VAL A 165 6.08 -3.59 -8.52
N SER A 166 6.92 -4.34 -7.80
CA SER A 166 8.32 -4.05 -7.57
C SER A 166 9.17 -5.08 -8.31
N VAL A 167 9.92 -4.64 -9.33
CA VAL A 167 10.90 -5.50 -10.00
C VAL A 167 12.12 -5.62 -9.10
N MET A 168 12.30 -6.76 -8.43
CA MET A 168 13.36 -6.95 -7.44
C MET A 168 14.69 -7.35 -8.07
N ASN A 169 14.68 -8.09 -9.18
CA ASN A 169 15.92 -8.46 -9.86
C ASN A 169 15.64 -8.70 -11.34
N TYR A 170 16.52 -8.21 -12.22
CA TYR A 170 16.49 -8.53 -13.64
C TYR A 170 17.92 -8.62 -14.19
N ASP A 171 18.39 -9.85 -14.40
CA ASP A 171 19.76 -10.13 -14.86
C ASP A 171 19.89 -10.06 -16.39
N GLY A 172 18.78 -9.75 -17.07
CA GLY A 172 18.70 -9.57 -18.50
C GLY A 172 17.94 -10.68 -19.23
N ALA A 173 17.81 -10.52 -20.53
CA ALA A 173 17.03 -11.43 -21.36
C ALA A 173 17.64 -12.85 -21.42
N GLY A 174 16.78 -13.85 -21.27
CA GLY A 174 17.16 -15.25 -21.12
C GLY A 174 17.78 -15.57 -19.76
N GLN A 175 17.78 -14.64 -18.81
CA GLN A 175 18.27 -14.81 -17.44
C GLN A 175 17.13 -14.64 -16.42
N TRP A 176 17.49 -14.62 -15.14
CA TRP A 176 16.55 -14.56 -14.03
C TRP A 176 15.83 -13.22 -13.91
N LEU A 177 14.53 -13.28 -13.65
CA LEU A 177 13.65 -12.16 -13.31
C LEU A 177 12.89 -12.49 -12.04
N ARG A 178 12.89 -11.54 -11.08
CA ARG A 178 12.12 -11.61 -9.82
C ARG A 178 11.29 -10.35 -9.63
N LEU A 179 10.03 -10.54 -9.27
CA LEU A 179 9.08 -9.49 -8.88
C LEU A 179 8.56 -9.71 -7.46
N SER A 180 8.21 -8.63 -6.78
CA SER A 180 7.27 -8.63 -5.65
C SER A 180 6.01 -7.88 -6.07
N ILE A 181 4.84 -8.37 -5.69
CA ILE A 181 3.58 -7.65 -5.85
C ILE A 181 3.13 -7.17 -4.47
N ASP A 182 3.25 -5.86 -4.28
CA ASP A 182 2.91 -5.14 -3.08
C ASP A 182 1.52 -4.48 -3.25
N ASP A 183 0.87 -4.14 -2.14
CA ASP A 183 -0.33 -3.29 -2.14
C ASP A 183 -1.50 -3.76 -3.02
N THR A 184 -1.78 -5.07 -3.09
CA THR A 184 -2.77 -5.71 -4.00
C THR A 184 -4.24 -5.33 -3.80
N GLY A 185 -4.52 -4.34 -2.96
CA GLY A 185 -5.81 -3.66 -2.91
C GLY A 185 -7.03 -4.52 -2.67
N GLY A 186 -6.96 -5.36 -1.64
CA GLY A 186 -8.16 -5.89 -0.99
C GLY A 186 -8.86 -7.05 -1.68
N TYR A 187 -8.46 -7.43 -2.88
CA TYR A 187 -9.14 -8.50 -3.63
C TYR A 187 -8.63 -9.92 -3.39
N ALA A 188 -7.87 -10.12 -2.32
CA ALA A 188 -7.24 -11.40 -2.00
C ALA A 188 -6.18 -11.80 -3.04
N ALA A 189 -5.13 -12.42 -2.53
CA ALA A 189 -4.20 -13.30 -3.24
C ALA A 189 -4.06 -13.10 -4.77
N VAL A 190 -2.88 -12.64 -5.22
CA VAL A 190 -2.54 -12.70 -6.64
C VAL A 190 -2.68 -14.13 -7.14
N LYS A 191 -3.49 -14.33 -8.18
CA LYS A 191 -3.75 -15.65 -8.76
C LYS A 191 -2.66 -16.03 -9.76
N SER A 192 -2.28 -15.12 -10.63
CA SER A 192 -1.22 -15.38 -11.62
C SER A 192 -0.51 -14.09 -12.01
N VAL A 193 0.76 -14.23 -12.39
CA VAL A 193 1.58 -13.15 -12.95
C VAL A 193 2.17 -13.64 -14.24
N SER A 194 2.08 -12.82 -15.28
CA SER A 194 2.65 -13.12 -16.58
C SER A 194 3.50 -11.96 -17.06
N VAL A 195 4.55 -12.28 -17.81
CA VAL A 195 5.49 -11.34 -18.41
C VAL A 195 5.61 -11.59 -19.90
N LYS A 196 5.79 -10.52 -20.68
CA LYS A 196 6.18 -10.61 -22.08
C LYS A 196 7.12 -9.47 -22.47
N SER A 197 7.78 -9.64 -23.61
CA SER A 197 8.37 -8.50 -24.32
C SER A 197 7.25 -7.64 -24.93
N SER A 198 7.39 -6.32 -24.91
CA SER A 198 6.40 -5.42 -25.52
C SER A 198 6.23 -5.64 -27.03
N SER A 199 7.24 -6.19 -27.70
CA SER A 199 7.14 -6.58 -29.12
C SER A 199 6.51 -7.96 -29.35
N SER A 200 6.20 -8.70 -28.28
CA SER A 200 5.56 -10.02 -28.32
C SER A 200 4.06 -9.92 -28.03
N SER A 201 3.29 -10.82 -28.65
CA SER A 201 1.89 -11.09 -28.29
C SER A 201 1.73 -12.25 -27.31
N SER A 202 2.81 -13.00 -27.05
CA SER A 202 2.79 -14.21 -26.23
C SER A 202 3.23 -13.90 -24.80
N TRP A 203 2.36 -14.24 -23.84
CA TRP A 203 2.61 -14.13 -22.40
C TRP A 203 3.29 -15.40 -21.87
N THR A 204 4.26 -15.22 -20.98
CA THR A 204 4.86 -16.29 -20.18
C THR A 204 4.38 -16.15 -18.74
N THR A 205 3.74 -17.19 -18.19
CA THR A 205 3.34 -17.21 -16.78
C THR A 205 4.56 -17.42 -15.89
N MET A 206 4.70 -16.57 -14.89
CA MET A 206 5.76 -16.63 -13.88
C MET A 206 5.40 -17.62 -12.78
N SER A 207 6.42 -18.13 -12.08
CA SER A 207 6.26 -19.04 -10.96
C SER A 207 6.12 -18.26 -9.67
N ASN A 208 5.04 -18.48 -8.91
CA ASN A 208 4.99 -18.00 -7.52
C ASN A 208 5.95 -18.87 -6.70
N THR A 209 7.06 -18.28 -6.25
CA THR A 209 8.05 -19.04 -5.49
C THR A 209 7.86 -18.88 -4.00
N TRP A 210 7.37 -17.73 -3.54
CA TRP A 210 7.02 -17.53 -2.13
C TRP A 210 6.24 -16.24 -1.88
N GLY A 211 5.10 -16.32 -1.18
CA GLY A 211 4.31 -15.14 -0.80
C GLY A 211 3.98 -14.24 -2.00
N ALA A 212 4.39 -12.99 -1.95
CA ALA A 212 4.23 -12.00 -3.03
C ALA A 212 5.27 -12.11 -4.15
N VAL A 213 6.21 -13.05 -4.08
CA VAL A 213 7.36 -13.16 -4.98
C VAL A 213 7.06 -14.07 -6.18
N TRP A 214 7.36 -13.55 -7.37
CA TRP A 214 7.15 -14.22 -8.65
C TRP A 214 8.43 -14.21 -9.48
N GLU A 215 8.77 -15.36 -10.06
CA GLU A 215 10.04 -15.55 -10.75
C GLU A 215 9.89 -16.20 -12.12
N ASP A 216 10.78 -15.81 -13.04
CA ASP A 216 10.96 -16.44 -14.34
C ASP A 216 12.46 -16.67 -14.57
N GLY A 217 12.82 -17.90 -14.97
CA GLY A 217 14.20 -18.30 -15.23
C GLY A 217 14.69 -17.92 -16.62
N SER A 218 13.81 -17.47 -17.52
CA SER A 218 14.15 -17.12 -18.89
C SER A 218 13.44 -15.86 -19.33
N ALA A 219 13.78 -14.74 -18.68
CA ALA A 219 13.11 -13.47 -18.87
C ALA A 219 13.10 -12.97 -20.33
N PRO A 220 12.01 -12.35 -20.82
CA PRO A 220 11.95 -11.84 -22.19
C PRO A 220 12.95 -10.70 -22.48
N GLN A 221 13.06 -10.34 -23.76
CA GLN A 221 13.76 -9.12 -24.19
C GLN A 221 12.96 -7.87 -23.78
N PRO A 222 13.61 -6.84 -23.23
CA PRO A 222 12.93 -5.59 -22.87
C PRO A 222 12.54 -4.80 -24.14
N PRO A 223 11.54 -3.89 -24.08
CA PRO A 223 10.79 -3.53 -22.88
C PRO A 223 9.88 -4.66 -22.37
N LEU A 224 9.71 -4.77 -21.05
CA LEU A 224 8.85 -5.81 -20.45
C LEU A 224 7.45 -5.26 -20.11
N ASP A 225 6.44 -6.05 -20.44
CA ASP A 225 5.05 -5.86 -20.00
C ASP A 225 4.69 -6.93 -18.98
N PHE A 226 3.86 -6.57 -18.01
CA PHE A 226 3.34 -7.46 -16.97
C PHE A 226 1.82 -7.53 -17.02
N GLN A 227 1.29 -8.71 -16.69
CA GLN A 227 -0.13 -8.95 -16.48
C GLN A 227 -0.31 -9.68 -15.15
N ILE A 228 -1.11 -9.11 -14.26
CA ILE A 228 -1.41 -9.62 -12.93
C ILE A 228 -2.89 -9.95 -12.88
N GLU A 229 -3.23 -11.21 -12.62
CA GLU A 229 -4.60 -11.65 -12.39
C GLU A 229 -4.81 -11.82 -10.88
N CYS A 230 -5.83 -11.15 -10.34
CA CYS A 230 -6.25 -11.28 -8.94
C CYS A 230 -7.17 -12.51 -8.76
N ALA A 231 -7.39 -12.94 -7.51
CA ALA A 231 -8.27 -14.07 -7.22
C ALA A 231 -9.72 -13.85 -7.68
N ASP A 232 -10.15 -12.60 -7.78
CA ASP A 232 -11.45 -12.19 -8.30
C ASP A 232 -11.52 -12.14 -9.85
N GLY A 233 -10.46 -12.54 -10.54
CA GLY A 233 -10.36 -12.53 -11.99
C GLY A 233 -10.17 -11.14 -12.61
N GLN A 234 -10.03 -10.08 -11.81
CA GLN A 234 -9.58 -8.80 -12.33
C GLN A 234 -8.14 -8.93 -12.84
N VAL A 235 -7.89 -8.31 -13.99
CA VAL A 235 -6.59 -8.34 -14.64
C VAL A 235 -6.04 -6.94 -14.74
N VAL A 236 -4.80 -6.79 -14.30
CA VAL A 236 -4.06 -5.54 -14.30
C VAL A 236 -2.85 -5.67 -15.21
N SER A 237 -2.66 -4.71 -16.10
CA SER A 237 -1.52 -4.71 -17.02
C SER A 237 -0.66 -3.48 -16.82
N ALA A 238 0.65 -3.66 -17.03
CA ALA A 238 1.61 -2.57 -17.06
C ALA A 238 2.60 -2.80 -18.19
N ASP A 239 2.66 -1.82 -19.08
CA ASP A 239 3.41 -1.94 -20.33
C ASP A 239 4.74 -1.17 -20.26
N SER A 240 5.77 -1.74 -20.88
CA SER A 240 7.09 -1.12 -21.07
C SER A 240 7.76 -0.64 -19.77
N VAL A 241 7.62 -1.43 -18.71
CA VAL A 241 8.13 -1.12 -17.36
C VAL A 241 9.66 -1.21 -17.32
N VAL A 242 10.22 -2.36 -17.74
CA VAL A 242 11.67 -2.59 -17.73
C VAL A 242 12.19 -2.34 -19.13
N LYS A 243 12.75 -1.15 -19.39
CA LYS A 243 13.06 -0.67 -20.75
C LYS A 243 14.40 -1.14 -21.31
N GLN A 244 15.30 -1.64 -20.47
CA GLN A 244 16.66 -2.01 -20.87
C GLN A 244 17.15 -3.25 -20.13
N ASN A 245 18.15 -3.92 -20.71
CA ASN A 245 18.72 -5.15 -20.18
C ASN A 245 19.50 -4.91 -18.88
N GLY A 246 19.37 -5.80 -17.88
CA GLY A 246 20.34 -5.93 -16.78
C GLY A 246 20.47 -4.74 -15.81
N GLY A 247 19.40 -3.99 -15.55
CA GLY A 247 19.49 -2.69 -14.86
C GLY A 247 19.01 -2.61 -13.41
N ILE A 248 18.56 -3.71 -12.82
CA ILE A 248 17.91 -3.70 -11.49
C ILE A 248 18.52 -4.82 -10.67
N SER A 249 19.48 -4.45 -9.81
CA SER A 249 20.12 -5.34 -8.85
C SER A 249 19.84 -4.84 -7.44
N GLY A 250 19.39 -5.74 -6.59
CA GLY A 250 19.10 -5.47 -5.18
C GLY A 250 17.62 -5.63 -4.88
N GLY A 251 17.31 -6.22 -3.72
CA GLY A 251 15.94 -6.44 -3.24
C GLY A 251 15.10 -5.15 -3.13
N VAL A 252 14.03 -5.15 -2.33
CA VAL A 252 12.98 -4.10 -2.38
C VAL A 252 13.50 -2.64 -2.37
N GLY A 253 14.68 -2.35 -1.80
CA GLY A 253 15.33 -1.03 -1.84
C GLY A 253 16.05 -0.62 -3.14
N GLY A 254 16.33 -1.55 -4.06
CA GLY A 254 16.88 -1.30 -5.41
C GLY A 254 15.85 -1.51 -6.53
N ALA A 255 14.62 -1.86 -6.17
CA ALA A 255 13.57 -2.22 -7.11
C ALA A 255 13.04 -1.02 -7.91
N ILE A 256 12.71 -1.26 -9.19
CA ILE A 256 11.83 -0.33 -9.91
C ILE A 256 10.39 -0.70 -9.56
N SER A 257 9.69 0.23 -8.90
CA SER A 257 8.27 0.07 -8.60
C SER A 257 7.42 0.90 -9.55
N PHE A 258 6.28 0.35 -9.93
CA PHE A 258 5.25 1.09 -10.66
C PHE A 258 3.87 0.84 -10.04
N SER A 259 3.05 1.89 -10.02
CA SER A 259 1.65 1.80 -9.64
C SER A 259 0.84 1.37 -10.85
N THR A 260 -0.06 0.44 -10.64
CA THR A 260 -1.02 0.04 -11.68
C THR A 260 -2.11 1.10 -11.84
N SER A 261 -2.86 1.09 -12.94
CA SER A 261 -4.01 2.00 -13.15
C SER A 261 -5.26 1.60 -12.37
N VAL A 262 -5.21 0.49 -11.63
CA VAL A 262 -6.36 -0.04 -10.92
C VAL A 262 -6.29 0.40 -9.45
N GLN A 263 -7.16 1.34 -9.11
CA GLN A 263 -7.61 1.53 -7.74
C GLN A 263 -8.80 0.61 -7.53
N PHE A 264 -8.59 -0.42 -6.74
CA PHE A 264 -9.63 -1.37 -6.39
C PHE A 264 -10.64 -0.72 -5.44
N ALA A 265 -11.94 -0.86 -5.74
CA ALA A 265 -13.01 -0.29 -4.94
C ALA A 265 -12.99 -0.90 -3.53
N ILE A 266 -12.80 -0.06 -2.52
CA ILE A 266 -12.80 -0.49 -1.11
C ILE A 266 -14.25 -0.81 -0.70
N THR A 267 -14.56 -2.05 -0.38
CA THR A 267 -15.76 -2.38 0.42
C THR A 267 -15.32 -2.66 1.85
N ASP A 268 -15.12 -1.58 2.60
CA ASP A 268 -15.03 -1.70 4.05
C ASP A 268 -16.40 -2.10 4.63
N PRO A 269 -16.48 -3.14 5.48
CA PRO A 269 -17.69 -3.45 6.22
C PRO A 269 -18.20 -2.26 7.07
N ALA A 270 -17.31 -1.44 7.61
CA ALA A 270 -17.68 -0.21 8.32
C ALA A 270 -18.10 0.91 7.35
N ALA A 271 -17.61 0.97 6.11
CA ALA A 271 -18.14 1.86 5.08
C ALA A 271 -19.56 1.44 4.64
N SER A 272 -19.83 0.14 4.56
CA SER A 272 -21.17 -0.41 4.30
C SER A 272 -22.13 -0.06 5.45
N ALA A 273 -21.72 -0.27 6.70
CA ALA A 273 -22.51 0.13 7.87
C ALA A 273 -22.74 1.65 7.94
N ARG A 274 -21.73 2.47 7.61
CA ARG A 274 -21.85 3.94 7.57
C ARG A 274 -22.73 4.44 6.44
N LYS A 275 -22.77 3.75 5.30
CA LYS A 275 -23.75 3.98 4.22
C LYS A 275 -25.16 3.73 4.72
N ASP A 276 -25.39 2.61 5.41
CA ASP A 276 -26.69 2.27 5.99
C ASP A 276 -27.12 3.28 7.08
N TRP A 277 -26.15 3.91 7.76
CA TRP A 277 -26.38 5.03 8.69
C TRP A 277 -26.50 6.41 8.01
N GLY A 278 -26.51 6.49 6.68
CA GLY A 278 -26.71 7.72 5.94
C GLY A 278 -25.54 8.73 6.01
N GLN A 279 -24.32 8.27 6.28
CA GLN A 279 -23.16 9.15 6.49
C GLN A 279 -22.39 9.53 5.21
N CYS A 280 -22.90 9.16 4.03
CA CYS A 280 -22.23 9.36 2.73
C CYS A 280 -21.91 10.82 2.36
N SER A 281 -22.51 11.81 3.01
CA SER A 281 -22.30 13.25 2.74
C SER A 281 -21.41 13.97 3.77
N GLN A 282 -20.84 13.23 4.74
CA GLN A 282 -20.01 13.83 5.78
C GLN A 282 -18.64 14.21 5.22
N SER A 283 -18.17 15.42 5.53
CA SER A 283 -16.97 16.02 4.92
C SER A 283 -15.69 15.20 5.14
N TRP A 284 -15.54 14.60 6.32
CA TRP A 284 -14.41 13.72 6.68
C TRP A 284 -14.45 12.35 5.97
N LEU A 285 -15.62 11.94 5.46
CA LEU A 285 -15.82 10.72 4.64
C LEU A 285 -15.65 11.01 3.15
N THR A 286 -16.07 12.20 2.68
CA THR A 286 -15.91 12.62 1.28
C THR A 286 -14.50 13.10 0.91
N SER A 287 -13.68 13.42 1.91
CA SER A 287 -12.27 13.83 1.71
C SER A 287 -11.31 12.66 1.51
N GLY A 288 -11.71 11.44 1.88
CA GLY A 288 -10.99 10.22 1.58
C GLY A 288 -11.65 9.49 0.41
N SER A 289 -10.87 8.97 -0.54
CA SER A 289 -11.35 8.16 -1.67
C SER A 289 -12.10 6.88 -1.25
N TYR A 290 -12.12 6.60 0.06
CA TYR A 290 -12.56 5.41 0.75
C TYR A 290 -14.06 5.07 0.59
N CYS A 291 -14.95 6.03 0.81
CA CYS A 291 -16.40 5.80 0.74
C CYS A 291 -17.01 6.13 -0.63
N GLN A 292 -16.25 6.70 -1.56
CA GLN A 292 -16.76 7.10 -2.87
C GLN A 292 -17.27 5.91 -3.69
N ALA A 293 -16.62 4.74 -3.58
CA ALA A 293 -17.08 3.50 -4.21
C ALA A 293 -18.38 2.98 -3.56
N THR A 294 -18.45 2.94 -2.22
CA THR A 294 -19.62 2.42 -1.48
C THR A 294 -20.85 3.33 -1.60
N CYS A 295 -20.64 4.65 -1.63
CA CYS A 295 -21.68 5.68 -1.73
C CYS A 295 -22.03 6.06 -3.18
N GLY A 296 -21.54 5.31 -4.18
CA GLY A 296 -21.89 5.52 -5.59
C GLY A 296 -21.40 6.85 -6.18
N SER A 297 -20.35 7.43 -5.60
CA SER A 297 -19.72 8.69 -6.03
C SER A 297 -18.52 8.49 -6.95
N CYS A 298 -18.12 7.25 -7.23
CA CYS A 298 -17.18 6.96 -8.31
C CYS A 298 -17.84 7.35 -9.65
N GLY A 299 -17.44 8.48 -10.20
CA GLY A 299 -17.85 8.91 -11.53
C GLY A 299 -17.59 7.80 -12.54
N SER A 300 -18.59 7.48 -13.33
CA SER A 300 -18.45 6.59 -14.47
C SER A 300 -17.41 7.18 -15.41
N SER A 301 -16.22 6.59 -15.47
CA SER A 301 -15.32 6.75 -16.61
C SER A 301 -15.95 6.01 -17.80
N ALA A 302 -17.00 6.61 -18.35
CA ALA A 302 -17.60 6.22 -19.61
C ALA A 302 -16.66 6.63 -20.75
N SER A 303 -16.49 5.70 -21.67
CA SER A 303 -15.75 5.83 -22.92
C SER A 303 -16.24 7.01 -23.78
N GLY A 304 -15.30 7.55 -24.56
CA GLY A 304 -15.55 8.46 -25.69
C GLY A 304 -14.98 9.86 -25.44
N SER A 305 -14.23 10.51 -26.31
CA SER A 305 -13.88 10.24 -27.71
C SER A 305 -12.64 11.10 -28.01
N SER A 306 -11.78 10.65 -28.93
CA SER A 306 -10.74 11.49 -29.51
C SER A 306 -11.29 12.85 -29.97
N PRO A 307 -10.51 13.94 -29.88
CA PRO A 307 -10.59 15.01 -30.86
C PRO A 307 -9.37 14.95 -31.77
N ALA A 308 -9.67 14.95 -33.06
CA ALA A 308 -8.73 15.15 -34.12
C ALA A 308 -8.06 16.53 -34.04
N SER A 309 -6.84 16.53 -34.57
CA SER A 309 -6.03 17.63 -35.08
C SER A 309 -6.77 18.94 -35.40
N SER A 310 -6.27 20.04 -34.85
CA SER A 310 -6.33 21.34 -35.52
C SER A 310 -5.00 22.08 -35.31
N SER A 311 -4.55 22.70 -36.40
CA SER A 311 -3.21 23.22 -36.64
C SER A 311 -3.07 24.70 -36.26
N SER A 312 -1.85 25.03 -35.81
CA SER A 312 -1.16 26.33 -35.88
C SER A 312 -1.51 27.45 -34.88
N PRO A 313 -0.61 28.44 -34.63
CA PRO A 313 0.79 28.57 -35.01
C PRO A 313 1.77 28.73 -33.82
N SER A 314 3.06 28.61 -34.13
CA SER A 314 4.20 28.83 -33.25
C SER A 314 4.35 30.31 -32.85
N THR A 315 4.48 30.58 -31.55
CA THR A 315 5.07 31.83 -31.03
C THR A 315 6.01 31.52 -29.88
N SER A 316 7.29 31.79 -30.12
CA SER A 316 8.40 31.73 -29.17
C SER A 316 8.37 32.94 -28.23
N GLY A 317 8.56 32.75 -26.92
CA GLY A 317 8.85 33.86 -26.00
C GLY A 317 8.61 33.59 -24.51
N SER A 318 9.71 33.67 -23.73
CA SER A 318 9.86 33.75 -22.27
C SER A 318 9.35 32.60 -21.38
N SER A 319 10.33 31.97 -20.73
CA SER A 319 10.27 30.96 -19.67
C SER A 319 9.50 31.42 -18.43
N ASP A 320 8.35 30.82 -18.17
CA ASP A 320 7.67 30.89 -16.88
C ASP A 320 8.46 30.07 -15.84
N CYS A 321 8.96 30.76 -14.82
CA CYS A 321 9.62 30.13 -13.69
C CYS A 321 8.54 29.59 -12.73
N GLN A 322 8.24 28.29 -12.82
CA GLN A 322 7.22 27.63 -12.00
C GLN A 322 7.82 26.68 -10.96
N ASP A 323 7.13 26.54 -9.83
CA ASP A 323 7.46 25.55 -8.81
C ASP A 323 6.95 24.17 -9.21
N THR A 324 7.87 23.33 -9.67
CA THR A 324 7.62 21.90 -9.84
C THR A 324 8.20 21.17 -8.62
N PRO A 325 7.40 20.49 -7.79
CA PRO A 325 7.94 19.66 -6.70
C PRO A 325 8.61 18.40 -7.24
N PRO A 326 9.66 17.89 -6.58
CA PRO A 326 10.28 16.62 -6.96
C PRO A 326 9.32 15.44 -6.73
N SER A 327 9.37 14.42 -7.58
CA SER A 327 8.57 13.20 -7.46
C SER A 327 8.92 12.45 -6.17
N GLY A 328 8.04 12.55 -5.17
CA GLY A 328 8.22 12.00 -3.82
C GLY A 328 7.28 12.62 -2.79
N GLY A 329 6.14 13.19 -3.21
CA GLY A 329 5.08 13.71 -2.35
C GLY A 329 5.40 14.98 -1.54
N SER A 330 6.63 15.49 -1.57
CA SER A 330 7.04 16.65 -0.76
C SER A 330 6.84 17.97 -1.50
N THR A 331 6.17 18.92 -0.85
CA THR A 331 5.90 20.26 -1.42
C THR A 331 7.15 21.13 -1.47
N CYS A 332 7.15 22.15 -2.33
CA CYS A 332 8.28 23.08 -2.43
C CYS A 332 8.53 23.87 -1.14
N GLU A 333 7.50 24.26 -0.41
CA GLU A 333 7.62 24.82 0.95
C GLU A 333 8.34 23.88 1.92
N GLN A 334 8.01 22.58 1.93
CA GLN A 334 8.69 21.61 2.80
C GLN A 334 10.18 21.48 2.42
N GLN A 335 10.49 21.47 1.13
CA GLN A 335 11.88 21.40 0.65
C GLN A 335 12.69 22.65 1.05
N LEU A 336 12.08 23.83 1.07
CA LEU A 336 12.71 25.05 1.57
C LEU A 336 12.98 24.96 3.08
N GLN A 337 12.02 24.48 3.86
CA GLN A 337 12.17 24.29 5.31
C GLN A 337 13.27 23.27 5.66
N TRP A 338 13.48 22.27 4.80
CA TRP A 338 14.56 21.28 4.95
C TRP A 338 15.90 21.73 4.38
N GLY A 339 16.00 22.96 3.83
CA GLY A 339 17.24 23.48 3.25
C GLY A 339 17.66 22.78 1.96
N ALA A 340 16.75 22.15 1.24
CA ALA A 340 17.06 21.37 0.04
C ALA A 340 17.31 22.22 -1.22
N CYS A 341 17.08 23.54 -1.15
CA CYS A 341 17.17 24.47 -2.29
C CYS A 341 18.55 24.52 -2.98
N SER A 342 19.63 24.18 -2.27
CA SER A 342 20.99 24.13 -2.82
C SER A 342 21.45 22.72 -3.22
N GLN A 343 20.59 21.71 -3.10
CA GLN A 343 20.96 20.33 -3.42
C GLN A 343 21.14 20.15 -4.94
N GLY A 344 22.08 19.29 -5.34
CA GLY A 344 22.42 19.05 -6.75
C GLY A 344 21.25 18.51 -7.58
N TRP A 345 20.44 17.62 -7.01
CA TRP A 345 19.24 17.09 -7.65
C TRP A 345 18.13 18.16 -7.80
N MET A 346 18.04 19.10 -6.85
CA MET A 346 17.07 20.20 -6.86
C MET A 346 17.40 21.23 -7.94
N THR A 347 18.69 21.53 -8.14
CA THR A 347 19.18 22.45 -9.18
C THR A 347 19.18 21.79 -10.56
N SER A 348 19.64 20.54 -10.67
CA SER A 348 19.70 19.81 -11.94
C SER A 348 18.32 19.49 -12.53
N GLY A 349 17.30 19.32 -11.67
CA GLY A 349 15.93 19.04 -12.10
C GLY A 349 15.03 20.29 -12.22
N ASN A 350 15.56 21.49 -11.96
CA ASN A 350 14.81 22.74 -11.92
C ASN A 350 13.55 22.72 -11.01
N TYR A 351 13.60 21.93 -9.93
CA TYR A 351 12.47 21.78 -9.00
C TYR A 351 12.36 22.99 -8.06
N CYS A 352 11.15 23.41 -7.71
CA CYS A 352 10.91 24.45 -6.72
C CYS A 352 11.70 25.75 -6.97
N ALA A 353 11.85 26.13 -8.25
CA ALA A 353 12.71 27.23 -8.67
C ALA A 353 12.24 28.60 -8.15
N ALA A 354 10.93 28.81 -7.99
CA ALA A 354 10.37 30.04 -7.45
C ALA A 354 10.46 30.07 -5.92
N THR A 355 10.06 29.00 -5.25
CA THR A 355 10.18 28.86 -3.79
C THR A 355 11.63 28.99 -3.32
N CYS A 356 12.58 28.44 -4.08
CA CYS A 356 14.01 28.52 -3.77
C CYS A 356 14.68 29.83 -4.23
N GLY A 357 13.91 30.83 -4.70
CA GLY A 357 14.41 32.15 -5.08
C GLY A 357 15.37 32.14 -6.28
N ARG A 358 15.25 31.14 -7.16
CA ARG A 358 16.13 30.93 -8.33
C ARG A 358 15.59 31.55 -9.62
N CYS A 359 14.40 32.15 -9.58
CA CYS A 359 13.89 32.96 -10.68
C CYS A 359 14.63 34.30 -10.71
N GLY A 360 15.26 34.62 -11.85
CA GLY A 360 16.01 35.87 -12.05
C GLY A 360 15.13 37.11 -11.83
N SER A 361 15.71 38.11 -11.15
CA SER A 361 15.02 39.32 -10.69
C SER A 361 14.57 40.22 -11.84
N GLY A 362 13.27 40.52 -11.87
CA GLY A 362 12.66 41.46 -12.81
C GLY A 362 11.45 42.19 -12.25
N ALA A 363 11.47 42.62 -10.99
CA ALA A 363 10.83 43.83 -10.44
C ALA A 363 10.83 43.79 -8.92
N SER A 364 11.45 44.80 -8.31
CA SER A 364 11.59 45.02 -6.87
C SER A 364 10.53 46.00 -6.36
N THR A 365 10.05 45.78 -5.12
CA THR A 365 9.79 46.85 -4.14
C THR A 365 9.91 46.31 -2.70
N SER A 366 11.12 46.43 -2.15
CA SER A 366 11.60 46.82 -0.80
C SER A 366 10.89 46.49 0.54
N PRO A 367 11.65 46.54 1.67
CA PRO A 367 11.44 45.77 2.90
C PRO A 367 10.89 46.56 4.09
N ALA A 368 10.33 45.85 5.08
CA ALA A 368 10.16 46.32 6.46
C ALA A 368 10.59 45.19 7.43
N GLN A 369 11.80 45.30 7.97
CA GLN A 369 12.11 45.71 9.34
C GLN A 369 12.15 44.55 10.35
N VAL A 370 13.39 44.32 10.80
CA VAL A 370 13.80 43.51 11.93
C VAL A 370 13.16 44.06 13.20
N SER A 371 12.52 43.20 13.99
CA SER A 371 12.28 43.45 15.41
C SER A 371 12.79 42.25 16.21
N SER A 372 13.95 42.45 16.80
CA SER A 372 14.47 41.67 17.92
C SER A 372 13.47 41.68 19.08
N TYR A 373 13.12 40.51 19.62
CA TYR A 373 12.54 40.43 20.97
C TYR A 373 13.27 39.38 21.81
N SER A 374 13.76 39.88 22.94
CA SER A 374 14.45 39.23 24.06
C SER A 374 13.61 38.17 24.77
N GLY A 375 14.29 37.14 25.31
CA GLY A 375 13.69 35.95 25.96
C GLY A 375 12.86 36.20 27.24
N PRO A 376 12.51 35.11 27.96
CA PRO A 376 13.40 34.72 29.06
C PRO A 376 13.57 33.20 29.32
N ALA A 377 14.78 32.88 29.79
CA ALA A 377 15.15 31.93 30.86
C ALA A 377 14.52 30.52 30.96
N GLY A 378 15.30 29.53 30.50
CA GLY A 378 15.87 28.45 31.33
C GLY A 378 14.98 27.57 32.21
N ARG A 379 14.96 26.26 31.91
CA ARG A 379 14.98 25.21 32.95
C ARG A 379 15.66 23.91 32.49
N ARG A 380 16.95 23.85 32.80
CA ARG A 380 17.73 22.74 33.38
C ARG A 380 17.20 21.30 33.18
N LEU A 381 17.90 20.56 32.32
CA LEU A 381 17.97 19.10 32.34
C LEU A 381 18.66 18.63 33.63
N LEU A 382 18.06 17.68 34.35
CA LEU A 382 18.75 16.85 35.33
C LEU A 382 18.80 15.43 34.76
N ARG A 383 20.03 14.96 34.55
CA ARG A 383 20.38 13.55 34.46
C ARG A 383 20.33 12.95 35.86
N ALA A 384 19.70 11.79 35.99
CA ALA A 384 20.15 10.63 36.76
C ALA A 384 19.69 9.40 35.99
#